data_AF-A0A1F8N4J4-F1
#
_entry.id   AF-A0A1F8N4J4-F1
#
_cell.length_a   1.000
_cell.length_b   1.000
_cell.length_c   1.000
_cell.angle_alpha   90.00
_cell.angle_beta   90.00
_cell.angle_gamma   90.00
#
_symmetry.space_group_name_H-M   'P 1'
#
loop_
_entity.id
_entity.type
_entity.pdbx_description
1 polymer ?
#
loop_
_entity_poly.entity_id
_entity_poly.type
_entity_poly.pdbx_seq_one_letter_code
_entity_poly.pdbx_strand_id
1 'polypeptide(L)'
;MYLGIRKVRSAGQNSGSVEVTLPAKLRILERVECRVVVRDGSSAEIVLQPDLAMAHSMFRELWERLRVGLREIGDIGDFSADEFALTLFPTQYWHHHPPLAYADALVVLKHRRGPQHWDSGALARLLTFLSVVAVRRLGLSESLALAFGDAVAYLTTGTSVGLGTDFERGMAHDLLWGEGHSQPFGSPLDDHIWRQVGPGLRRVYEQFQAWQNDPEAYRIARQKWYRALTVEMGIR
;
A
#
# COMPACT_ATOMS: atom_id res chain seq x y z
N MET A 1 35.08 -2.36 9.97
CA MET A 1 35.00 -3.34 11.08
C MET A 1 33.53 -3.74 11.38
N TYR A 2 33.23 -5.01 11.71
CA TYR A 2 31.86 -5.45 12.10
C TYR A 2 31.70 -5.46 13.63
N LEU A 3 30.64 -4.85 14.16
CA LEU A 3 30.41 -4.70 15.61
C LEU A 3 29.35 -5.66 16.18
N GLY A 4 28.67 -6.42 15.33
CA GLY A 4 27.63 -7.39 15.71
C GLY A 4 26.23 -7.07 15.19
N ILE A 5 25.27 -7.94 15.53
CA ILE A 5 23.83 -7.70 15.36
C ILE A 5 23.30 -7.11 16.67
N ARG A 6 22.48 -6.05 16.57
CA ARG A 6 21.87 -5.36 17.71
C ARG A 6 20.40 -5.08 17.42
N LYS A 7 19.56 -5.06 18.45
CA LYS A 7 18.14 -4.66 18.34
C LYS A 7 17.96 -3.20 18.71
N VAL A 8 17.17 -2.46 17.94
CA VAL A 8 16.75 -1.12 18.31
C VAL A 8 15.77 -1.22 19.48
N ARG A 9 16.04 -0.50 20.58
CA ARG A 9 15.23 -0.46 21.80
C ARG A 9 15.18 0.95 22.38
N SER A 10 14.23 1.22 23.27
CA SER A 10 14.26 2.42 24.11
C SER A 10 15.48 2.40 25.03
N ALA A 11 16.11 3.56 25.23
CA ALA A 11 17.24 3.72 26.15
C ALA A 11 16.83 3.34 27.58
N GLY A 12 17.73 2.66 28.30
CA GLY A 12 17.50 2.20 29.68
C GLY A 12 18.72 2.52 30.54
N GLN A 13 18.53 2.93 31.79
CA GLN A 13 19.60 3.56 32.59
C GLN A 13 20.73 2.62 33.08
N ASN A 14 20.73 1.32 32.76
CA ASN A 14 21.60 0.33 33.41
C ASN A 14 22.36 -0.59 32.43
N SER A 15 23.20 -0.06 31.54
CA SER A 15 24.22 -0.88 30.88
C SER A 15 25.51 -0.10 30.62
N GLY A 16 26.68 -0.72 30.81
CA GLY A 16 27.99 -0.14 30.45
C GLY A 16 28.23 -0.01 28.93
N SER A 17 27.16 0.05 28.14
CA SER A 17 27.20 0.18 26.68
C SER A 17 27.04 1.64 26.29
N VAL A 18 27.62 2.02 25.14
CA VAL A 18 27.33 3.31 24.50
C VAL A 18 25.95 3.22 23.86
N GLU A 19 25.04 4.11 24.26
CA GLU A 19 23.69 4.22 23.69
C GLU A 19 23.61 5.43 22.76
N VAL A 20 22.94 5.26 21.61
CA VAL A 20 22.69 6.34 20.65
C VAL A 20 21.19 6.50 20.48
N THR A 21 20.68 7.68 20.83
CA THR A 21 19.26 8.00 20.63
C THR A 21 19.00 8.28 19.16
N LEU A 22 18.09 7.50 18.55
CA LEU A 22 17.70 7.68 17.16
C LEU A 22 16.60 8.75 17.03
N PRO A 23 16.57 9.51 15.92
CA PRO A 23 15.45 10.38 15.58
C PRO A 23 14.09 9.68 15.66
N ALA A 24 13.05 10.39 16.08
CA ALA A 24 11.71 9.83 16.29
C ALA A 24 11.15 9.06 15.08
N LYS A 25 11.45 9.51 13.86
CA LYS A 25 11.06 8.82 12.61
C LYS A 25 11.59 7.38 12.51
N LEU A 26 12.74 7.07 13.12
CA LEU A 26 13.32 5.72 13.11
C LEU A 26 12.73 4.79 14.18
N ARG A 27 11.81 5.26 15.04
CA ARG A 27 11.10 4.39 15.99
C ARG A 27 10.35 3.25 15.33
N ILE A 28 10.00 3.36 14.05
CA ILE A 28 9.39 2.23 13.33
C ILE A 28 10.30 0.98 13.32
N LEU A 29 11.62 1.17 13.38
CA LEU A 29 12.61 0.10 13.46
C LEU A 29 12.75 -0.50 14.87
N GLU A 30 11.98 -0.04 15.86
CA GLU A 30 12.01 -0.64 17.19
C GLU A 30 11.75 -2.15 17.12
N ARG A 31 12.61 -2.93 17.78
CA ARG A 31 12.69 -4.40 17.77
C ARG A 31 13.13 -5.03 16.44
N VAL A 32 13.46 -4.24 15.42
CA VAL A 32 14.12 -4.72 14.20
C VAL A 32 15.60 -4.96 14.50
N GLU A 33 16.09 -6.13 14.07
CA GLU A 33 17.52 -6.45 14.16
C GLU A 33 18.29 -5.61 13.16
N CYS A 34 19.41 -5.03 13.60
CA CYS A 34 20.27 -4.19 12.79
C CYS A 34 21.68 -4.74 12.85
N ARG A 35 22.29 -4.91 11.69
CA ARG A 35 23.73 -5.12 11.58
C ARG A 35 24.43 -3.78 11.82
N VAL A 36 25.39 -3.76 12.75
CA VAL A 36 26.19 -2.56 13.04
C VAL A 36 27.58 -2.75 12.45
N VAL A 37 27.96 -1.84 11.55
CA VAL A 37 29.24 -1.88 10.84
C VAL A 37 29.93 -0.53 10.97
N VAL A 38 31.21 -0.53 11.30
CA VAL A 38 32.07 0.65 11.18
C VAL A 38 32.66 0.64 9.77
N ARG A 39 32.46 1.73 9.04
CA ARG A 39 33.14 1.99 7.77
C ARG A 39 34.23 3.00 8.01
N ASP A 40 35.45 2.58 7.75
CA ASP A 40 36.63 3.40 7.87
C ASP A 40 36.91 4.01 6.48
N GLY A 41 36.47 5.26 6.28
CA GLY A 41 36.73 6.05 5.08
C GLY A 41 37.51 7.33 5.41
N SER A 42 37.37 8.39 4.61
CA SER A 42 37.90 9.73 4.94
C SER A 42 37.32 10.28 6.25
N SER A 43 36.16 9.79 6.66
CA SER A 43 35.56 9.93 7.99
C SER A 43 35.09 8.57 8.47
N ALA A 44 35.29 8.27 9.75
CA ALA A 44 34.77 7.04 10.36
C ALA A 44 33.25 7.12 10.52
N GLU A 45 32.52 6.13 10.01
CA GLU A 45 31.06 6.08 10.05
C GLU A 45 30.57 4.82 10.76
N ILE A 46 29.58 4.96 11.63
CA ILE A 46 28.81 3.83 12.16
C ILE A 46 27.55 3.67 11.31
N VAL A 47 27.46 2.57 10.58
CA VAL A 47 26.35 2.23 9.70
C VAL A 47 25.44 1.21 10.39
N LEU A 48 24.16 1.58 10.49
CA LEU A 48 23.08 0.71 10.94
C LEU A 48 22.36 0.16 9.70
N GLN A 49 22.42 -1.16 9.50
CA GLN A 49 21.71 -1.84 8.41
C GLN A 49 20.57 -2.67 9.01
N PRO A 50 19.30 -2.20 8.93
CA PRO A 50 18.17 -2.97 9.43
C PRO A 50 17.95 -4.23 8.60
N ASP A 51 17.61 -5.34 9.26
CA ASP A 51 17.08 -6.52 8.60
C ASP A 51 15.61 -6.27 8.23
N LEU A 52 15.39 -6.09 6.93
CA LEU A 52 14.09 -5.80 6.36
C LEU A 52 13.45 -7.03 5.69
N ALA A 53 13.99 -8.25 5.90
CA ALA A 53 13.49 -9.46 5.27
C ALA A 53 12.00 -9.71 5.59
N MET A 54 11.59 -9.51 6.84
CA MET A 54 10.19 -9.64 7.26
C MET A 54 9.28 -8.60 6.59
N ALA A 55 9.75 -7.35 6.48
CA ALA A 55 8.99 -6.30 5.80
C ALA A 55 8.85 -6.61 4.29
N HIS A 56 9.92 -7.13 3.68
CA HIS A 56 9.89 -7.58 2.30
C HIS A 56 8.94 -8.77 2.09
N SER A 57 8.91 -9.73 3.01
CA SER A 57 7.97 -10.87 2.92
C SER A 57 6.52 -10.43 2.98
N MET A 58 6.22 -9.36 3.72
CA MET A 58 4.87 -8.78 3.76
C MET A 58 4.43 -8.25 2.38
N PHE A 59 5.33 -7.66 1.58
CA PHE A 59 4.99 -7.26 0.21
C PHE A 59 4.56 -8.46 -0.64
N ARG A 60 5.32 -9.57 -0.57
CA ARG A 60 4.98 -10.82 -1.26
C ARG A 60 3.65 -11.39 -0.77
N GLU A 61 3.42 -11.38 0.54
CA GLU A 61 2.18 -11.86 1.14
C GLU A 61 0.95 -11.07 0.68
N LEU A 62 1.07 -9.75 0.54
CA LEU A 62 0.00 -8.90 0.01
C LEU A 62 -0.17 -9.08 -1.51
N TRP A 63 0.91 -9.30 -2.24
CA TRP A 63 0.86 -9.61 -3.67
C TRP A 63 0.09 -10.91 -3.96
N GLU A 64 0.33 -11.97 -3.20
CA GLU A 64 -0.40 -13.24 -3.38
C GLU A 64 -1.90 -13.08 -3.12
N ARG A 65 -2.28 -12.23 -2.16
CA ARG A 65 -3.69 -11.90 -1.92
C ARG A 65 -4.33 -11.16 -3.08
N LEU A 66 -3.62 -10.17 -3.62
CA LEU A 66 -4.05 -9.49 -4.84
C LEU A 66 -4.18 -10.48 -6.01
N ARG A 67 -3.23 -11.41 -6.16
CA ARG A 67 -3.30 -12.46 -7.19
C ARG A 67 -4.55 -13.33 -7.03
N VAL A 68 -4.92 -13.68 -5.80
CA VAL A 68 -6.16 -14.42 -5.51
C VAL A 68 -7.39 -13.59 -5.90
N GLY A 69 -7.44 -12.31 -5.52
CA GLY A 69 -8.57 -11.43 -5.82
C GLY A 69 -8.72 -11.10 -7.31
N LEU A 70 -7.62 -10.96 -8.03
CA LEU A 70 -7.61 -10.61 -9.46
C LEU A 70 -7.64 -11.83 -10.39
N ARG A 71 -7.69 -13.05 -9.84
CA ARG A 71 -7.64 -14.31 -10.60
C ARG A 71 -8.70 -14.41 -11.70
N GLU A 72 -9.89 -13.83 -11.50
CA GLU A 72 -10.97 -13.83 -12.49
C GLU A 72 -10.76 -12.82 -13.63
N ILE A 73 -9.82 -11.89 -13.48
CA ILE A 73 -9.47 -10.89 -14.50
C ILE A 73 -8.32 -11.40 -15.36
N GLY A 74 -7.29 -11.96 -14.72
CA GLY A 74 -6.13 -12.52 -15.41
C GLY A 74 -4.99 -12.86 -14.44
N ASP A 75 -3.94 -13.49 -14.97
CA ASP A 75 -2.74 -13.77 -14.18
C ASP A 75 -1.83 -12.55 -14.11
N ILE A 76 -1.65 -12.02 -12.91
CA ILE A 76 -0.75 -10.90 -12.66
C ILE A 76 0.71 -11.35 -12.50
N GLY A 77 1.00 -12.66 -12.48
CA GLY A 77 2.36 -13.21 -12.31
C GLY A 77 2.91 -13.07 -10.89
N ASP A 78 4.21 -13.36 -10.73
CA ASP A 78 4.89 -13.35 -9.43
C ASP A 78 5.33 -11.93 -9.03
N PHE A 79 5.46 -11.68 -7.73
CA PHE A 79 5.98 -10.42 -7.20
C PHE A 79 7.43 -10.18 -7.66
N SER A 80 7.67 -9.03 -8.29
CA SER A 80 9.02 -8.56 -8.64
C SER A 80 9.33 -7.25 -7.93
N ALA A 81 10.42 -7.22 -7.16
CA ALA A 81 10.87 -6.02 -6.45
C ALA A 81 11.28 -4.88 -7.40
N ASP A 82 11.75 -5.22 -8.61
CA ASP A 82 12.31 -4.26 -9.57
C ASP A 82 11.25 -3.36 -10.22
N GLU A 83 9.96 -3.69 -10.06
CA GLU A 83 8.85 -2.85 -10.53
C GLU A 83 8.47 -1.75 -9.54
N PHE A 84 9.11 -1.72 -8.36
CA PHE A 84 8.79 -0.80 -7.27
C PHE A 84 9.98 0.04 -6.85
N ALA A 85 9.71 1.30 -6.47
CA ALA A 85 10.68 2.13 -5.78
C ALA A 85 10.69 1.76 -4.29
N LEU A 86 11.55 0.82 -3.90
CA LEU A 86 11.67 0.37 -2.51
C LEU A 86 12.37 1.43 -1.65
N THR A 87 11.66 1.91 -0.63
CA THR A 87 12.13 2.98 0.25
C THR A 87 11.94 2.60 1.71
N LEU A 88 12.72 3.21 2.62
CA LEU A 88 12.51 2.96 4.04
C LEU A 88 11.22 3.61 4.54
N PHE A 89 10.88 4.80 4.04
CA PHE A 89 9.73 5.60 4.47
C PHE A 89 8.83 5.97 3.29
N PRO A 90 7.53 6.19 3.51
CA PRO A 90 6.61 6.61 2.46
C PRO A 90 7.10 7.88 1.76
N THR A 91 6.96 7.93 0.44
CA THR A 91 7.30 9.10 -0.39
C THR A 91 6.05 9.57 -1.12
N GLN A 92 5.88 10.89 -1.22
CA GLN A 92 4.76 11.49 -1.95
C GLN A 92 5.07 11.66 -3.44
N TYR A 93 6.36 11.70 -3.79
CA TYR A 93 6.83 11.92 -5.16
C TYR A 93 7.58 10.69 -5.63
N TRP A 94 7.15 10.14 -6.75
CA TRP A 94 7.78 9.04 -7.45
C TRP A 94 7.59 9.24 -8.95
N HIS A 95 8.55 8.77 -9.74
CA HIS A 95 8.58 9.03 -11.18
C HIS A 95 8.09 7.84 -11.99
N HIS A 96 8.86 6.75 -12.01
CA HIS A 96 8.61 5.62 -12.92
C HIS A 96 7.99 4.41 -12.24
N HIS A 97 8.40 4.15 -10.98
CA HIS A 97 7.98 2.99 -10.22
C HIS A 97 7.16 3.39 -8.99
N PRO A 98 5.99 2.77 -8.76
CA PRO A 98 5.21 2.98 -7.56
C PRO A 98 6.03 2.70 -6.29
N PRO A 99 5.93 3.53 -5.25
CA PRO A 99 6.76 3.39 -4.06
C PRO A 99 6.20 2.31 -3.13
N LEU A 100 7.08 1.48 -2.58
CA LEU A 100 6.75 0.64 -1.42
C LEU A 100 7.68 1.00 -0.28
N ALA A 101 7.08 1.32 0.86
CA ALA A 101 7.82 1.70 2.06
C ALA A 101 7.94 0.50 3.02
N TYR A 102 9.16 0.16 3.41
CA TYR A 102 9.40 -0.86 4.43
C TYR A 102 8.79 -0.46 5.79
N ALA A 103 8.76 0.83 6.12
CA ALA A 103 8.07 1.33 7.30
C ALA A 103 6.58 0.93 7.32
N ASP A 104 5.88 1.04 6.18
CA ASP A 104 4.46 0.66 6.10
C ASP A 104 4.28 -0.84 6.31
N ALA A 105 5.14 -1.67 5.72
CA ALA A 105 5.10 -3.13 5.96
C ALA A 105 5.39 -3.48 7.42
N LEU A 106 6.33 -2.79 8.07
CA LEU A 106 6.60 -2.96 9.50
C LEU A 106 5.42 -2.52 10.37
N VAL A 107 4.70 -1.46 9.99
CA VAL A 107 3.44 -1.06 10.66
C VAL A 107 2.42 -2.20 10.56
N VAL A 108 2.17 -2.72 9.35
CA VAL A 108 1.21 -3.82 9.14
C VAL A 108 1.60 -5.08 9.93
N LEU A 109 2.88 -5.45 9.95
CA LEU A 109 3.40 -6.59 10.71
C LEU A 109 3.22 -6.44 12.23
N LYS A 110 3.38 -5.22 12.77
CA LYS A 110 3.15 -4.97 14.20
C LYS A 110 1.68 -5.16 14.57
N HIS A 111 0.76 -4.67 13.72
CA HIS A 111 -0.68 -4.80 13.95
C HIS A 111 -1.18 -6.24 13.87
N ARG A 112 -0.59 -7.08 13.00
CA ARG A 112 -0.91 -8.52 12.94
C ARG A 112 -0.71 -9.24 14.30
N ARG A 113 0.12 -8.70 15.18
CA ARG A 113 0.52 -9.33 16.45
C ARG A 113 -0.21 -8.78 17.68
N GLY A 114 -1.16 -7.85 17.54
CA GLY A 114 -1.83 -7.27 18.70
C GLY A 114 -3.20 -6.61 18.42
N PRO A 115 -4.03 -6.39 19.44
CA PRO A 115 -5.41 -5.91 19.31
C PRO A 115 -5.53 -4.38 19.15
N GLN A 116 -4.47 -3.67 18.76
CA GLN A 116 -4.53 -2.21 18.62
C GLN A 116 -5.18 -1.79 17.29
N HIS A 117 -5.89 -0.66 17.33
CA HIS A 117 -6.57 -0.04 16.20
C HIS A 117 -5.69 -0.07 14.94
N TRP A 118 -6.23 -0.64 13.85
CA TRP A 118 -5.55 -0.73 12.56
C TRP A 118 -5.13 0.66 12.09
N ASP A 119 -3.83 0.90 11.89
CA ASP A 119 -3.40 1.97 10.99
C ASP A 119 -3.69 1.52 9.56
N SER A 120 -4.92 1.77 9.13
CA SER A 120 -5.43 1.44 7.81
C SER A 120 -4.68 2.18 6.70
N GLY A 121 -4.03 3.31 7.01
CA GLY A 121 -3.30 4.11 6.03
C GLY A 121 -2.05 3.42 5.49
N ALA A 122 -1.29 2.73 6.34
CA ALA A 122 -0.13 1.96 5.91
C ALA A 122 -0.52 0.80 4.97
N LEU A 123 -1.55 0.04 5.35
CA LEU A 123 -2.07 -1.04 4.53
C LEU A 123 -2.66 -0.52 3.21
N ALA A 124 -3.41 0.58 3.26
CA ALA A 124 -3.99 1.22 2.08
C ALA A 124 -2.90 1.61 1.08
N ARG A 125 -1.81 2.29 1.52
CA ARG A 125 -0.68 2.64 0.63
C ARG A 125 -0.05 1.43 -0.03
N LEU A 126 0.22 0.37 0.75
CA LEU A 126 0.79 -0.86 0.19
C LEU A 126 -0.14 -1.50 -0.84
N LEU A 127 -1.43 -1.65 -0.51
CA LEU A 127 -2.41 -2.25 -1.42
C LEU A 127 -2.61 -1.39 -2.67
N THR A 128 -2.59 -0.06 -2.56
CA THR A 128 -2.68 0.83 -3.71
C THR A 128 -1.54 0.57 -4.68
N PHE A 129 -0.29 0.69 -4.23
CA PHE A 129 0.85 0.62 -5.15
C PHE A 129 1.10 -0.80 -5.68
N LEU A 130 0.82 -1.84 -4.89
CA LEU A 130 0.83 -3.22 -5.40
C LEU A 130 -0.25 -3.42 -6.48
N SER A 131 -1.46 -2.91 -6.24
CA SER A 131 -2.56 -2.99 -7.21
C SER A 131 -2.25 -2.25 -8.51
N VAL A 132 -1.59 -1.09 -8.43
CA VAL A 132 -1.13 -0.32 -9.61
C VAL A 132 -0.29 -1.19 -10.54
N VAL A 133 0.74 -1.86 -10.00
CA VAL A 133 1.60 -2.73 -10.81
C VAL A 133 0.82 -3.94 -11.32
N ALA A 134 -0.01 -4.56 -10.48
CA ALA A 134 -0.82 -5.71 -10.85
C ALA A 134 -1.72 -5.41 -12.07
N VAL A 135 -2.43 -4.27 -12.09
CA VAL A 135 -3.32 -3.95 -13.21
C VAL A 135 -2.62 -3.32 -14.41
N ARG A 136 -1.42 -2.74 -14.24
CA ARG A 136 -0.54 -2.40 -15.38
C ARG A 136 -0.13 -3.67 -16.13
N ARG A 137 0.20 -4.76 -15.42
CA ARG A 137 0.48 -6.07 -16.05
C ARG A 137 -0.75 -6.62 -16.80
N LEU A 138 -1.95 -6.28 -16.35
CA LEU A 138 -3.21 -6.60 -17.03
C LEU A 138 -3.58 -5.60 -18.14
N GLY A 139 -2.73 -4.60 -18.43
CA GLY A 139 -2.91 -3.68 -19.57
C GLY A 139 -3.66 -2.37 -19.28
N LEU A 140 -3.89 -2.01 -18.01
CA LEU A 140 -4.35 -0.65 -17.69
C LEU A 140 -3.20 0.36 -17.83
N SER A 141 -3.53 1.52 -18.39
CA SER A 141 -2.70 2.70 -18.47
C SER A 141 -2.36 3.24 -17.08
N GLU A 142 -1.27 4.01 -16.98
CA GLU A 142 -0.74 4.48 -15.70
C GLU A 142 -1.76 5.28 -14.86
N SER A 143 -2.50 6.19 -15.48
CA SER A 143 -3.49 7.01 -14.77
C SER A 143 -4.66 6.19 -14.23
N LEU A 144 -5.20 5.27 -15.04
CA LEU A 144 -6.30 4.40 -14.62
C LEU A 144 -5.84 3.32 -13.64
N ALA A 145 -4.60 2.82 -13.77
CA ALA A 145 -4.01 1.91 -12.80
C ALA A 145 -3.86 2.56 -11.42
N LEU A 146 -3.52 3.84 -11.36
CA LEU A 146 -3.47 4.62 -10.11
C LEU A 146 -4.84 4.74 -9.45
N ALA A 147 -5.84 5.13 -10.22
CA ALA A 147 -7.21 5.22 -9.71
C ALA A 147 -7.77 3.86 -9.30
N PHE A 148 -7.44 2.78 -10.04
CA PHE A 148 -7.84 1.43 -9.69
C PHE A 148 -7.16 0.98 -8.39
N GLY A 149 -5.87 1.27 -8.22
CA GLY A 149 -5.14 0.95 -7.00
C GLY A 149 -5.72 1.65 -5.76
N ASP A 150 -6.05 2.94 -5.84
CA ASP A 150 -6.71 3.66 -4.75
C ASP A 150 -8.11 3.08 -4.47
N ALA A 151 -8.86 2.71 -5.53
CA ALA A 151 -10.12 2.01 -5.39
C ALA A 151 -9.95 0.70 -4.62
N VAL A 152 -9.09 -0.24 -5.05
CA VAL A 152 -8.90 -1.52 -4.34
C VAL A 152 -8.49 -1.32 -2.87
N ALA A 153 -7.58 -0.37 -2.60
CA ALA A 153 -7.18 -0.06 -1.24
C ALA A 153 -8.35 0.49 -0.40
N TYR A 154 -9.13 1.42 -0.96
CA TYR A 154 -10.33 1.94 -0.31
C TYR A 154 -11.38 0.86 -0.09
N LEU A 155 -11.58 -0.02 -1.07
CA LEU A 155 -12.56 -1.08 -1.01
C LEU A 155 -12.25 -2.08 0.12
N THR A 156 -10.97 -2.31 0.38
CA THR A 156 -10.50 -3.29 1.37
C THR A 156 -10.26 -2.70 2.75
N THR A 157 -9.80 -1.45 2.84
CA THR A 157 -9.37 -0.82 4.11
C THR A 157 -10.29 0.30 4.58
N GLY A 158 -11.27 0.72 3.76
CA GLY A 158 -12.08 1.91 4.00
C GLY A 158 -11.31 3.24 3.93
N THR A 159 -10.02 3.20 3.56
CA THR A 159 -9.11 4.34 3.65
C THR A 159 -8.61 4.74 2.27
N SER A 160 -8.70 6.03 1.94
CA SER A 160 -8.07 6.60 0.75
C SER A 160 -6.62 6.93 0.99
N VAL A 161 -5.81 6.83 -0.05
CA VAL A 161 -4.44 7.36 -0.05
C VAL A 161 -4.34 8.79 -0.59
N GLY A 162 -5.47 9.42 -0.91
CA GLY A 162 -5.53 10.85 -1.27
C GLY A 162 -5.04 11.18 -2.68
N LEU A 163 -5.27 10.28 -3.65
CA LEU A 163 -4.82 10.44 -5.04
C LEU A 163 -5.79 11.26 -5.93
N GLY A 164 -6.83 11.87 -5.36
CA GLY A 164 -7.79 12.69 -6.11
C GLY A 164 -8.75 11.88 -6.99
N THR A 165 -9.01 10.64 -6.59
CA THR A 165 -9.73 9.60 -7.35
C THR A 165 -11.11 9.31 -6.75
N ASP A 166 -11.76 10.34 -6.22
CA ASP A 166 -13.03 10.23 -5.48
C ASP A 166 -14.15 9.64 -6.33
N PHE A 167 -14.23 10.08 -7.59
CA PHE A 167 -15.19 9.56 -8.56
C PHE A 167 -15.00 8.05 -8.78
N GLU A 168 -13.77 7.63 -9.04
CA GLU A 168 -13.44 6.25 -9.36
C GLU A 168 -13.66 5.35 -8.15
N ARG A 169 -13.33 5.83 -6.94
CA ARG A 169 -13.61 5.13 -5.69
C ARG A 169 -15.10 4.96 -5.43
N GLY A 170 -15.90 6.00 -5.63
CA GLY A 170 -17.36 5.94 -5.48
C GLY A 170 -17.98 4.95 -6.45
N MET A 171 -17.62 5.04 -7.73
CA MET A 171 -18.07 4.08 -8.75
C MET A 171 -17.65 2.64 -8.44
N ALA A 172 -16.41 2.44 -8.01
CA ALA A 172 -15.92 1.12 -7.63
C ALA A 172 -16.65 0.55 -6.41
N HIS A 173 -17.00 1.40 -5.44
CA HIS A 173 -17.80 1.01 -4.28
C HIS A 173 -19.16 0.48 -4.73
N ASP A 174 -19.87 1.24 -5.56
CA ASP A 174 -21.20 0.86 -6.04
C ASP A 174 -21.16 -0.42 -6.90
N LEU A 175 -20.13 -0.61 -7.71
CA LEU A 175 -19.95 -1.81 -8.53
C LEU A 175 -19.58 -3.07 -7.73
N LEU A 176 -18.83 -2.90 -6.64
CA LEU A 176 -18.43 -4.01 -5.79
C LEU A 176 -19.59 -4.49 -4.92
N TRP A 177 -20.27 -3.56 -4.24
CA TRP A 177 -21.24 -3.86 -3.19
C TRP A 177 -22.71 -3.66 -3.57
N GLY A 178 -23.00 -2.88 -4.62
CA GLY A 178 -24.36 -2.51 -5.01
C GLY A 178 -25.01 -1.50 -4.05
N GLU A 179 -26.24 -1.08 -4.36
CA GLU A 179 -27.03 -0.20 -3.50
C GLU A 179 -27.39 -0.94 -2.19
N GLY A 180 -26.92 -0.42 -1.05
CA GLY A 180 -27.38 -0.84 0.28
C GLY A 180 -26.47 -1.77 1.09
N HIS A 181 -25.24 -2.05 0.65
CA HIS A 181 -24.28 -2.87 1.41
C HIS A 181 -23.12 -2.03 1.96
N SER A 182 -22.84 -2.19 3.25
CA SER A 182 -21.78 -1.49 3.98
C SER A 182 -20.47 -2.30 4.01
N GLN A 183 -19.31 -1.60 3.95
CA GLN A 183 -17.93 -2.13 3.97
C GLN A 183 -17.59 -3.09 5.16
N PRO A 184 -16.43 -3.78 5.14
CA PRO A 184 -16.18 -5.10 4.56
C PRO A 184 -16.28 -6.25 5.59
N PHE A 185 -16.44 -7.46 5.06
CA PHE A 185 -16.21 -8.71 5.78
C PHE A 185 -14.73 -8.83 6.15
N GLY A 186 -14.39 -8.87 7.43
CA GLY A 186 -13.10 -9.39 7.92
C GLY A 186 -11.83 -8.60 7.56
N SER A 187 -10.68 -9.27 7.70
CA SER A 187 -9.35 -8.69 7.53
C SER A 187 -8.90 -8.75 6.07
N PRO A 188 -8.32 -7.68 5.48
CA PRO A 188 -7.67 -7.75 4.17
C PRO A 188 -6.41 -8.64 4.16
N LEU A 189 -5.98 -9.13 5.33
CA LEU A 189 -4.93 -10.13 5.46
C LEU A 189 -5.48 -11.57 5.41
N ASP A 190 -6.78 -11.77 5.23
CA ASP A 190 -7.40 -13.08 5.08
C ASP A 190 -7.69 -13.37 3.59
N ASP A 191 -7.12 -14.45 3.07
CA ASP A 191 -7.30 -14.89 1.69
C ASP A 191 -8.76 -15.17 1.34
N HIS A 192 -9.59 -15.54 2.33
CA HIS A 192 -11.00 -15.79 2.09
C HIS A 192 -11.72 -14.53 1.59
N ILE A 193 -11.36 -13.36 2.15
CA ILE A 193 -11.93 -12.07 1.75
C ILE A 193 -11.61 -11.78 0.29
N TRP A 194 -10.35 -12.00 -0.12
CA TRP A 194 -9.93 -11.81 -1.51
C TRP A 194 -10.66 -12.70 -2.51
N ARG A 195 -10.95 -13.95 -2.14
CA ARG A 195 -11.77 -14.84 -3.00
C ARG A 195 -13.20 -14.37 -3.12
N GLN A 196 -13.79 -13.88 -2.02
CA GLN A 196 -15.16 -13.40 -2.02
C GLN A 196 -15.34 -12.14 -2.87
N VAL A 197 -14.40 -11.19 -2.80
CA VAL A 197 -14.50 -9.92 -3.54
C VAL A 197 -14.10 -10.04 -5.00
N GLY A 198 -13.45 -11.14 -5.41
CA GLY A 198 -12.92 -11.34 -6.77
C GLY A 198 -13.91 -11.07 -7.91
N PRO A 199 -15.14 -11.63 -7.88
CA PRO A 199 -16.14 -11.35 -8.91
C PRO A 199 -16.51 -9.86 -9.04
N GLY A 200 -16.55 -9.14 -7.92
CA GLY A 200 -16.83 -7.70 -7.95
C GLY A 200 -15.61 -6.89 -8.37
N LEU A 201 -14.39 -7.29 -8.00
CA LEU A 201 -13.16 -6.69 -8.53
C LEU A 201 -13.07 -6.84 -10.05
N ARG A 202 -13.56 -7.96 -10.62
CA ARG A 202 -13.67 -8.12 -12.07
C ARG A 202 -14.57 -7.06 -12.69
N ARG A 203 -15.77 -6.83 -12.13
CA ARG A 203 -16.68 -5.77 -12.62
C ARG A 203 -16.06 -4.38 -12.54
N VAL A 204 -15.36 -4.09 -11.44
CA VAL A 204 -14.62 -2.83 -11.29
C VAL A 204 -13.55 -2.73 -12.39
N TYR A 205 -12.76 -3.77 -12.61
CA TYR A 205 -11.73 -3.76 -13.65
C TYR A 205 -12.31 -3.57 -15.05
N GLU A 206 -13.39 -4.27 -15.40
CA GLU A 206 -14.10 -4.13 -16.68
C GLU A 206 -14.56 -2.67 -16.89
N GLN A 207 -15.03 -1.99 -15.84
CA GLN A 207 -15.40 -0.58 -15.92
C GLN A 207 -14.20 0.33 -16.22
N PHE A 208 -13.05 0.07 -15.59
CA PHE A 208 -11.82 0.82 -15.86
C PHE A 208 -11.30 0.56 -17.27
N GLN A 209 -11.40 -0.68 -17.76
CA GLN A 209 -11.07 -1.02 -19.13
C GLN A 209 -12.00 -0.33 -20.14
N ALA A 210 -13.30 -0.25 -19.84
CA ALA A 210 -14.25 0.51 -20.65
C ALA A 210 -13.89 2.00 -20.70
N TRP A 211 -13.51 2.61 -19.58
CA TRP A 211 -13.01 3.99 -19.54
C TRP A 211 -11.71 4.21 -20.30
N GLN A 212 -10.83 3.20 -20.32
CA GLN A 212 -9.61 3.25 -21.13
C GLN A 212 -9.92 3.25 -22.62
N ASN A 213 -10.90 2.45 -23.05
CA ASN A 213 -11.28 2.29 -24.45
C ASN A 213 -12.16 3.45 -24.95
N ASP A 214 -12.85 4.15 -24.05
CA ASP A 214 -13.62 5.37 -24.33
C ASP A 214 -13.30 6.49 -23.32
N PRO A 215 -12.17 7.20 -23.50
CA PRO A 215 -11.75 8.27 -22.61
C PRO A 215 -12.73 9.45 -22.55
N GLU A 216 -13.50 9.68 -23.62
CA GLU A 216 -14.46 10.77 -23.69
C GLU A 216 -15.71 10.47 -22.84
N ALA A 217 -16.24 9.25 -22.91
CA ALA A 217 -17.31 8.82 -22.02
C ALA A 217 -16.90 8.90 -20.55
N TYR A 218 -15.67 8.48 -20.22
CA TYR A 218 -15.11 8.62 -18.88
C TYR A 218 -15.07 10.08 -18.42
N ARG A 219 -14.54 10.98 -19.26
CA ARG A 219 -14.46 12.41 -18.97
C ARG A 219 -15.85 13.02 -18.71
N ILE A 220 -16.84 12.68 -19.53
CA ILE A 220 -18.22 13.15 -19.38
C ILE A 220 -18.85 12.62 -18.09
N ALA A 221 -18.67 11.33 -17.78
CA ALA A 221 -19.20 10.72 -16.56
C ALA A 221 -18.61 11.38 -15.30
N ARG A 222 -17.29 11.55 -15.25
CA ARG A 222 -16.59 12.21 -14.15
C ARG A 222 -17.06 13.65 -13.96
N GLN A 223 -17.23 14.41 -15.04
CA GLN A 223 -17.75 15.78 -14.98
C GLN A 223 -19.20 15.85 -14.46
N LYS A 224 -20.07 14.94 -14.91
CA LYS A 224 -21.46 14.86 -14.43
C LYS A 224 -21.51 14.57 -12.94
N TRP A 225 -20.68 13.64 -12.47
CA TRP A 225 -20.62 13.29 -11.05
C TRP A 225 -20.19 14.48 -10.18
N TYR A 226 -19.11 15.18 -10.53
CA TYR A 226 -18.68 16.36 -9.78
C TYR A 226 -19.70 17.50 -9.81
N ARG A 227 -20.42 17.68 -10.93
CA ARG A 227 -21.52 18.66 -11.01
C ARG A 227 -22.68 18.28 -10.09
N ALA A 228 -23.07 17.01 -10.05
CA ALA A 228 -24.12 16.54 -9.15
C ALA A 228 -23.73 16.75 -7.68
N LEU A 229 -22.50 16.39 -7.31
CA LEU A 229 -21.95 16.60 -5.96
C LEU A 229 -21.95 18.08 -5.57
N THR A 230 -21.60 18.97 -6.50
CA THR A 230 -21.59 20.43 -6.26
C THR A 230 -23.02 20.95 -5.98
N VAL A 231 -24.02 20.44 -6.71
CA VAL A 231 -25.43 20.78 -6.50
C VAL A 231 -25.94 20.26 -5.15
N GLU A 232 -25.59 19.02 -4.77
CA GLU A 232 -25.99 18.42 -3.50
C GLU A 232 -25.36 19.11 -2.28
N MET A 233 -24.11 19.54 -2.39
CA MET A 233 -23.40 20.24 -1.31
C MET A 233 -23.75 21.73 -1.20
N GLY A 234 -24.63 22.25 -2.07
CA GLY A 234 -25.10 23.65 -2.02
C GLY A 234 -24.01 24.70 -2.30
N ILE A 235 -22.88 24.31 -2.88
CA ILE A 235 -21.78 25.22 -3.21
C ILE A 235 -22.08 25.81 -4.59
N ARG A 236 -22.58 27.05 -4.64
CA ARG A 236 -22.73 27.85 -5.87
C ARG A 236 -21.59 28.84 -6.01
#